data_AF-A0ABD0C2V2-F1
#
_entry.id   AF-A0ABD0C2V2-F1
#
_cell.length_a   1.000
_cell.length_b   1.000
_cell.length_c   1.000
_cell.angle_alpha   90.00
_cell.angle_beta   90.00
_cell.angle_gamma   90.00
#
_symmetry.space_group_name_H-M   'P 1'
#
loop_
_entity.id
_entity.type
_entity.pdbx_description
1 polymer ?
#
loop_
_entity_poly.entity_id
_entity_poly.type
_entity_poly.pdbx_seq_one_letter_code
_entity_poly.pdbx_strand_id
1 'polypeptide(L)'
;MIETIRAERVLLKKLAKYKSINHNDPIITKDPYLIKDLVDKGLVQIHPVNKVKNHITNMVDFNYSLSPEGEHYFQERHEQFRKFLLRSVLVPIIVSVITTLLTTQLIPFILHTMLPK
;
A
#
# COMPACT_ATOMS: atom_id res chain seq x y z
N MET A 1 7.59 0.24 4.05
CA MET A 1 6.29 -0.19 3.49
C MET A 1 5.90 -1.47 4.20
N ILE A 2 4.71 -1.57 4.80
CA ILE A 2 4.24 -2.85 5.33
C ILE A 2 4.00 -3.78 4.13
N GLU A 3 4.79 -4.85 4.06
CA GLU A 3 4.70 -5.83 2.99
C GLU A 3 3.49 -6.72 3.21
N THR A 4 2.63 -6.82 2.20
CA THR A 4 1.43 -7.65 2.24
C THR A 4 1.33 -8.46 0.96
N ILE A 5 0.99 -9.75 1.08
CA ILE A 5 0.79 -10.58 -0.11
C ILE A 5 -0.50 -10.20 -0.83
N ARG A 6 -0.73 -10.77 -2.02
CA ARG A 6 -1.92 -10.46 -2.81
C ARG A 6 -3.22 -10.84 -2.08
N ALA A 7 -3.21 -11.97 -1.38
CA ALA A 7 -4.37 -12.47 -0.64
C ALA A 7 -4.76 -11.53 0.52
N GLU A 8 -3.79 -11.12 1.33
CA GLU A 8 -3.96 -10.10 2.38
C GLU A 8 -4.59 -8.82 1.84
N ARG A 9 -4.11 -8.31 0.70
CA ARG A 9 -4.66 -7.09 0.09
C ARG A 9 -6.10 -7.23 -0.36
N VAL A 10 -6.50 -8.41 -0.83
CA VAL A 10 -7.91 -8.69 -1.16
C VAL A 10 -8.75 -8.68 0.10
N LEU A 11 -8.25 -9.22 1.21
CA LEU A 11 -8.93 -9.22 2.50
C LEU A 11 -9.06 -7.79 3.08
N LEU A 12 -7.99 -6.99 3.03
CA LEU A 12 -8.02 -5.57 3.42
C LEU A 12 -9.05 -4.77 2.60
N LYS A 13 -9.13 -4.97 1.28
CA LYS A 13 -10.15 -4.32 0.44
C LYS A 13 -11.57 -4.73 0.83
N LYS A 14 -11.78 -6.00 1.20
CA LYS A 14 -13.07 -6.47 1.70
C LYS A 14 -13.40 -5.83 3.04
N LEU A 15 -12.46 -5.81 3.98
CA LEU A 15 -12.63 -5.14 5.28
C LEU A 15 -12.96 -3.64 5.10
N ALA A 16 -12.29 -2.96 4.17
CA ALA A 16 -12.61 -1.57 3.81
C ALA A 16 -14.06 -1.39 3.31
N LYS A 17 -14.56 -2.36 2.54
CA LYS A 17 -15.91 -2.33 1.97
C LYS A 17 -16.99 -2.65 3.00
N TYR A 18 -16.77 -3.67 3.82
CA TYR A 18 -17.79 -4.21 4.74
C TYR A 18 -17.67 -3.65 6.17
N LYS A 19 -16.66 -2.81 6.44
CA LYS A 19 -16.28 -2.24 7.74
C LYS A 19 -15.82 -3.26 8.79
N SER A 20 -16.47 -4.42 8.86
CA SER A 20 -16.10 -5.51 9.76
C SER A 20 -16.45 -6.87 9.16
N ILE A 21 -15.70 -7.91 9.53
CA ILE A 21 -15.94 -9.31 9.15
C ILE A 21 -15.93 -10.16 10.43
N ASN A 22 -16.87 -11.09 10.56
CA ASN A 22 -16.94 -11.99 11.71
C ASN A 22 -15.85 -13.06 11.63
N HIS A 23 -15.32 -13.50 12.78
CA HIS A 23 -14.29 -14.54 12.82
C HIS A 23 -14.71 -15.88 12.20
N ASN A 24 -16.02 -16.17 12.15
CA ASN A 24 -16.58 -17.35 11.51
C ASN A 24 -16.82 -17.20 10.00
N ASP A 25 -16.46 -16.06 9.40
CA ASP A 25 -16.62 -15.87 7.96
C ASP A 25 -15.81 -16.93 7.19
N PRO A 26 -16.37 -17.57 6.15
CA PRO A 26 -15.68 -18.54 5.30
C PRO A 26 -14.32 -18.06 4.77
N ILE A 27 -14.17 -16.77 4.54
CA ILE A 27 -12.92 -16.17 4.03
C ILE A 27 -11.82 -16.24 5.09
N ILE A 28 -12.18 -16.08 6.36
CA ILE A 28 -11.24 -16.12 7.49
C ILE A 28 -10.94 -17.55 7.88
N THR A 29 -11.98 -18.39 7.97
CA THR A 29 -11.83 -19.81 8.34
C THR A 29 -11.10 -20.63 7.29
N LYS A 30 -11.17 -20.25 6.00
CA LYS A 30 -10.41 -20.91 4.92
C LYS A 30 -8.90 -20.75 5.07
N ASP A 31 -8.43 -19.60 5.56
CA ASP A 31 -7.01 -19.34 5.79
C ASP A 31 -6.82 -18.35 6.96
N PRO A 32 -6.77 -18.86 8.19
CA PRO A 32 -6.68 -18.02 9.39
C PRO A 32 -5.33 -17.31 9.52
N TYR A 33 -4.29 -17.74 8.80
CA TYR A 33 -2.99 -17.09 8.84
C TYR A 33 -3.01 -15.72 8.18
N LEU A 34 -3.85 -15.51 7.15
CA LEU A 34 -3.98 -14.22 6.48
C LEU A 34 -4.48 -13.12 7.42
N ILE A 35 -5.53 -13.40 8.19
CA ILE A 35 -6.07 -12.39 9.11
C ILE A 35 -5.12 -12.18 10.29
N LYS A 36 -4.45 -13.24 10.76
CA LYS A 36 -3.46 -13.15 11.84
C LYS A 36 -2.29 -12.26 11.44
N ASP A 37 -1.72 -12.47 10.25
CA ASP A 37 -0.60 -11.67 9.74
C ASP A 37 -0.99 -10.18 9.56
N LEU A 38 -2.23 -9.91 9.13
CA LEU A 38 -2.75 -8.55 9.06
C LEU A 38 -2.94 -7.88 10.43
N VAL A 39 -3.29 -8.66 11.45
CA VAL A 39 -3.37 -8.19 12.84
C VAL A 39 -1.97 -7.93 13.40
N ASP A 40 -1.03 -8.85 13.18
CA ASP A 40 0.37 -8.73 13.62
C ASP A 40 1.06 -7.51 12.96
N LYS A 41 0.68 -7.18 11.73
CA LYS A 41 1.11 -5.97 11.01
C LYS A 41 0.43 -4.68 11.46
N GLY A 42 -0.54 -4.76 12.36
CA GLY A 42 -1.31 -3.62 12.85
C GLY A 42 -2.24 -3.00 11.80
N LEU A 43 -2.59 -3.72 10.72
CA LEU A 43 -3.52 -3.24 9.67
C LEU A 43 -4.97 -3.62 9.97
N VAL A 44 -5.17 -4.56 10.89
CA VAL A 44 -6.47 -5.07 11.30
C VAL A 44 -6.51 -5.12 12.82
N GLN A 45 -7.64 -4.75 13.39
CA GLN A 45 -7.89 -4.82 14.82
C GLN A 45 -9.05 -5.77 15.14
N ILE A 46 -8.99 -6.36 16.32
CA ILE A 46 -9.98 -7.30 16.82
C ILE A 46 -10.90 -6.57 17.78
N HIS A 47 -12.20 -6.66 17.55
CA HIS A 47 -13.22 -6.12 18.44
C HIS A 47 -14.09 -7.23 19.01
N PRO A 48 -14.26 -7.30 20.34
CA PRO A 48 -15.23 -8.20 20.93
C PRO A 48 -16.63 -7.75 20.49
N VAL A 49 -17.43 -8.69 20.01
CA VAL A 49 -18.85 -8.47 19.81
C VAL A 49 -19.49 -8.66 21.16
N ASN A 50 -19.90 -7.55 21.79
CA ASN A 50 -20.67 -7.57 23.04
C ASN A 50 -22.07 -8.14 22.79
N LYS A 51 -22.15 -9.43 22.49
CA LYS A 51 -23.36 -10.22 22.62
C LYS A 51 -23.06 -11.24 23.68
N VAL A 52 -23.50 -10.94 24.91
CA VAL A 52 -23.62 -11.93 25.98
C VAL A 52 -24.45 -13.09 25.40
N LYS A 53 -23.80 -14.17 24.97
CA LYS A 53 -24.47 -15.36 24.48
C LYS A 53 -23.91 -16.56 25.22
N ASN A 54 -24.73 -16.97 26.19
CA ASN A 54 -24.66 -18.19 26.99
C ASN A 54 -23.56 -18.25 28.06
N HIS A 55 -24.01 -18.22 29.32
CA HIS A 55 -23.29 -18.65 30.52
C HIS A 55 -22.84 -20.13 30.48
N ILE A 56 -23.10 -20.85 29.39
CA ILE A 56 -22.87 -22.28 29.22
C ILE A 56 -21.59 -22.55 28.41
N THR A 57 -21.24 -21.69 27.44
CA THR A 57 -20.16 -21.98 26.47
C THR A 57 -18.97 -21.04 26.53
N ASN A 58 -19.02 -19.92 27.29
CA ASN A 58 -17.92 -18.95 27.44
C ASN A 58 -17.21 -18.53 26.14
N MET A 59 -17.87 -18.64 24.99
CA MET A 59 -17.31 -18.24 23.70
C MET A 59 -17.59 -16.75 23.50
N VAL A 60 -16.54 -15.95 23.55
CA VAL A 60 -16.58 -14.53 23.17
C VAL A 60 -16.55 -14.47 21.65
N ASP A 61 -17.64 -14.01 21.03
CA ASP A 61 -17.67 -13.71 19.60
C ASP A 61 -16.86 -12.44 19.34
N PHE A 62 -16.06 -12.42 18.29
CA PHE A 62 -15.24 -11.27 17.91
C PHE A 62 -15.30 -11.04 16.39
N ASN A 63 -15.13 -9.78 16.02
CA ASN A 63 -15.07 -9.31 14.65
C ASN A 63 -13.70 -8.69 14.37
N TYR A 64 -13.30 -8.73 13.11
CA TYR A 64 -12.15 -8.04 12.58
C TYR A 64 -12.60 -6.77 11.85
N SER A 65 -11.92 -5.67 12.08
CA SER A 65 -12.08 -4.43 11.31
C SER A 65 -10.73 -3.86 10.92
N LEU A 66 -10.71 -2.90 10.00
CA LEU A 66 -9.49 -2.14 9.74
C LEU A 66 -9.09 -1.36 10.99
N SER A 67 -7.78 -1.27 11.22
CA SER A 67 -7.20 -0.26 12.10
C SER A 67 -7.11 1.09 11.38
N PRO A 68 -6.86 2.20 12.09
CA PRO A 68 -6.57 3.49 11.46
C PRO A 68 -5.45 3.39 10.40
N GLU A 69 -4.40 2.63 10.66
CA GLU A 69 -3.31 2.35 9.72
C GLU A 69 -3.81 1.53 8.51
N GLY A 70 -4.68 0.55 8.75
CA GLY A 70 -5.31 -0.26 7.71
C GLY A 70 -6.19 0.54 6.75
N GLU A 71 -6.90 1.56 7.24
CA GLU A 71 -7.74 2.45 6.42
C GLU A 71 -6.90 3.28 5.44
N HIS A 72 -5.74 3.78 5.89
CA HIS A 72 -4.85 4.58 5.07
C HIS A 72 -3.84 3.78 4.25
N TYR A 73 -3.73 2.45 4.48
CA TYR A 73 -2.75 1.58 3.83
C TYR A 73 -2.66 1.74 2.31
N PHE A 74 -3.80 1.76 1.61
CA PHE A 74 -3.80 1.87 0.15
C PHE A 74 -3.39 3.25 -0.35
N GLN A 75 -3.73 4.30 0.40
CA GLN A 75 -3.33 5.66 0.09
C GLN A 75 -1.83 5.84 0.29
N GLU A 76 -1.30 5.43 1.45
CA GLU A 76 0.13 5.49 1.74
C GLU A 76 0.95 4.70 0.72
N ARG A 77 0.50 3.49 0.38
CA ARG A 77 1.17 2.65 -0.62
C ARG A 77 1.20 3.34 -1.99
N HIS A 78 0.09 3.96 -2.39
CA HIS A 78 0.01 4.67 -3.67
C HIS A 78 0.92 5.91 -3.69
N GLU A 79 0.95 6.67 -2.60
CA GLU A 79 1.82 7.84 -2.46
C GLU A 79 3.31 7.45 -2.49
N GLN A 80 3.69 6.39 -1.77
CA GLN A 80 5.06 5.87 -1.82
C GLN A 80 5.43 5.38 -3.21
N PHE A 81 4.52 4.71 -3.91
CA PHE A 81 4.73 4.29 -5.29
C PHE A 81 4.90 5.48 -6.24
N ARG A 82 4.08 6.54 -6.09
CA ARG A 82 4.24 7.78 -6.86
C ARG A 82 5.57 8.46 -6.57
N LYS A 83 5.97 8.58 -5.30
CA LYS A 83 7.28 9.12 -4.90
C LYS A 83 8.43 8.31 -5.50
N PHE A 84 8.32 6.98 -5.48
CA PHE A 84 9.31 6.09 -6.09
C PHE A 84 9.43 6.31 -7.61
N LEU A 85 8.31 6.33 -8.33
CA LEU A 85 8.30 6.57 -9.78
C LEU A 85 8.87 7.94 -10.14
N LEU A 86 8.46 8.99 -9.41
CA LEU A 86 8.96 10.34 -9.66
C LEU A 86 10.48 10.41 -9.46
N ARG A 87 10.96 9.94 -8.31
CA ARG A 87 12.38 10.08 -7.95
C ARG A 87 13.29 9.15 -8.74
N SER A 88 12.86 7.91 -8.99
CA SER A 88 13.76 6.85 -9.50
C SER A 88 13.65 6.65 -11.00
N VAL A 89 12.55 7.08 -11.62
CA VAL A 89 12.30 6.87 -13.06
C VAL A 89 12.19 8.21 -13.77
N LEU A 90 11.25 9.06 -13.33
CA LEU A 90 10.92 10.30 -14.04
C LEU A 90 12.06 11.34 -13.97
N VAL A 91 12.64 11.57 -12.80
CA VAL A 91 13.77 12.51 -12.63
C VAL A 91 14.99 12.10 -13.50
N PRO A 92 15.49 10.85 -13.45
CA PRO A 92 16.59 10.43 -14.32
C PRO A 92 16.31 10.59 -15.82
N ILE A 93 15.08 10.28 -16.27
CA ILE A 93 14.68 10.46 -17.67
C ILE A 93 14.77 11.94 -18.06
N ILE A 94 14.22 12.85 -17.24
CA ILE A 94 14.27 14.28 -17.50
C ILE A 94 15.71 14.78 -17.57
N VAL A 95 16.54 14.39 -16.59
CA VAL A 95 17.96 14.74 -16.58
C VAL A 95 18.65 14.26 -17.86
N SER A 96 18.43 13.01 -18.26
CA SER A 96 19.00 12.45 -19.49
C SER A 96 18.60 13.24 -20.75
N VAL A 97 17.32 13.61 -20.88
CA VAL A 97 16.84 14.39 -22.03
C VAL A 97 17.49 15.77 -22.06
N ILE A 98 17.52 16.48 -20.93
CA ILE A 98 18.14 17.80 -20.82
C ILE A 98 19.64 17.71 -21.17
N THR A 99 20.37 16.76 -20.57
CA THR A 99 21.80 16.57 -20.86
C THR A 99 22.05 16.25 -22.32
N THR A 100 21.18 15.44 -22.95
CA THR A 100 21.30 15.12 -24.38
C THR A 100 21.09 16.36 -25.25
N LEU A 101 20.07 17.17 -24.97
CA LEU A 101 19.83 18.41 -25.71
C LEU A 101 20.98 19.41 -25.55
N LEU A 102 21.48 19.56 -24.33
CA LEU A 102 22.63 20.42 -24.03
C LEU A 102 23.86 20.01 -24.82
N THR A 103 24.20 18.72 -24.79
CA THR A 103 25.39 18.18 -25.45
C THR A 103 25.30 18.15 -26.97
N THR A 104 24.11 17.89 -27.53
CA THR A 104 23.95 17.73 -28.99
C THR A 104 23.64 19.04 -29.71
N GLN A 105 22.96 20.00 -29.07
CA GLN A 105 22.52 21.23 -29.76
C GLN A 105 23.24 22.47 -29.21
N LEU A 106 23.30 22.60 -27.89
CA LEU A 106 23.74 23.84 -27.25
C LEU A 106 25.28 24.00 -27.27
N ILE A 107 26.02 22.94 -26.91
CA ILE A 107 27.49 22.96 -26.93
C ILE A 107 28.05 23.20 -28.35
N PRO A 108 27.60 22.49 -29.40
CA PRO A 108 28.10 22.72 -30.76
C PRO A 108 27.73 24.10 -31.30
N PHE A 109 26.54 24.62 -30.96
CA PHE A 109 26.11 25.96 -31.34
C PHE A 109 26.98 27.06 -30.70
N ILE A 110 27.30 26.95 -29.41
CA ILE A 110 28.20 27.89 -28.72
C ILE A 110 29.61 27.81 -29.32
N LEU A 111 30.10 26.60 -29.60
CA LEU A 111 31.43 26.41 -30.18
C LEU A 111 31.52 27.06 -31.58
N HIS A 112 30.49 26.90 -32.41
CA HIS A 112 30.45 27.51 -33.75
C HIS A 112 30.33 29.04 -33.70
N THR A 113 29.67 29.61 -32.68
CA THR A 113 29.53 31.07 -32.56
C THR A 113 30.77 31.75 -31.95
N MET A 114 31.55 31.05 -31.11
CA MET A 114 32.76 31.60 -30.49
C MET A 114 34.06 31.37 -31.27
N LEU A 115 34.11 30.40 -32.17
CA LEU A 115 35.20 30.21 -33.13
C LEU A 115 34.66 30.43 -34.56
N PRO A 116 34.33 31.68 -34.95
CA PRO A 116 34.11 31.98 -36.35
C PRO A 116 35.46 31.81 -37.07
N LYS A 117 35.45 31.01 -38.15
CA LYS A 117 36.59 30.88 -39.07
C LYS A 117 37.09 32.24 -39.57
#